data_AF-A0A9P8ZTH2-F1
#
_entry.id   AF-A0A9P8ZTH2-F1
#
_cell.length_a   1.000
_cell.length_b   1.000
_cell.length_c   1.000
_cell.angle_alpha   90.00
_cell.angle_beta   90.00
_cell.angle_gamma   90.00
#
_symmetry.space_group_name_H-M   'P 1'
#
loop_
_entity.id
_entity.type
_entity.pdbx_description
1 polymer ?
#
loop_
_entity_poly.entity_id
_entity_poly.type
_entity_poly.pdbx_seq_one_letter_code
_entity_poly.pdbx_strand_id
1 'polypeptide(L)'
;MGNGDKYSSIYIFVLTVCNAREVALGRICTTCQGFLDQAHRQASKNTRNAGQSSIITPPSTKMYKVLELLEEIQRESSGRDKTIVFSQWTSMLDVLEQRLRARNAVFTRFDGSMNEADRQRALETIRSDPKTHAILISLKAGGVGLNLACCNRVILLDPWWNPAIEEQAFDRVHRICQTKPVLIYKLTVENTIEDWLLEMQDNKRRIAHITLDHGRVPPETRLTTEGILNYFQRVLSRWRGSENTSLDGIKLFGC
;
A
#
# COMPACT_ATOMS: atom_id res chain seq x y z
N MET A 1 -9.80 -17.83 -23.85
CA MET A 1 -9.06 -16.56 -24.01
C MET A 1 -8.32 -16.32 -22.71
N GLY A 2 -6.99 -16.47 -22.72
CA GLY A 2 -6.15 -16.49 -21.52
C GLY A 2 -6.13 -15.14 -20.81
N ASN A 3 -6.20 -15.17 -19.48
CA ASN A 3 -6.27 -14.03 -18.58
C ASN A 3 -4.89 -13.35 -18.38
N GLY A 4 -4.04 -13.36 -19.41
CA GLY A 4 -2.60 -13.09 -19.31
C GLY A 4 -2.20 -11.62 -19.16
N ASP A 5 -3.00 -10.67 -19.67
CA ASP A 5 -2.54 -9.27 -19.84
C ASP A 5 -3.56 -8.24 -19.33
N LYS A 6 -4.14 -8.45 -18.14
CA LYS A 6 -5.09 -7.46 -17.57
C LYS A 6 -4.43 -6.18 -17.03
N TYR A 7 -3.12 -6.17 -16.79
CA TYR A 7 -2.42 -5.01 -16.23
C TYR A 7 -1.12 -4.80 -17.00
N SER A 8 -0.75 -3.53 -17.26
CA SER A 8 0.49 -3.23 -17.99
C SER A 8 1.72 -3.71 -17.22
N SER A 9 1.71 -3.61 -15.89
CA SER A 9 2.68 -4.24 -14.96
C SER A 9 2.18 -4.14 -13.52
N ILE A 10 2.42 -5.19 -12.72
CA ILE A 10 2.31 -5.16 -11.25
C ILE A 10 3.73 -5.23 -10.68
N TYR A 11 4.13 -4.19 -9.96
CA TYR A 11 5.39 -4.13 -9.23
C TYR A 11 5.12 -4.40 -7.75
N ILE A 12 5.78 -5.43 -7.20
CA ILE A 12 5.78 -5.69 -5.76
C ILE A 12 7.07 -5.08 -5.20
N PHE A 13 6.92 -4.04 -4.38
CA PHE A 13 8.03 -3.45 -3.65
C PHE A 13 8.12 -4.10 -2.27
N VAL A 14 9.14 -4.94 -2.12
CA VAL A 14 9.52 -5.51 -0.83
C VAL A 14 10.41 -4.50 -0.11
N LEU A 15 9.92 -3.98 1.00
CA LEU A 15 10.58 -3.00 1.84
C LEU A 15 11.25 -3.70 3.01
N THR A 16 12.48 -3.32 3.30
CA THR A 16 13.15 -3.70 4.54
C THR A 16 12.68 -2.81 5.68
N VAL A 17 12.39 -3.38 6.85
CA VAL A 17 12.14 -2.61 8.06
C VAL A 17 13.31 -1.66 8.28
N CYS A 18 13.05 -0.37 8.53
CA CYS A 18 14.10 0.61 8.78
C CYS A 18 14.88 0.19 10.04
N ASN A 19 16.01 -0.49 9.81
CA ASN A 19 16.89 -1.12 10.79
C ASN A 19 16.18 -2.09 11.75
N ALA A 20 15.88 -3.30 11.28
CA ALA A 20 15.26 -4.38 12.09
C ALA A 20 15.96 -4.62 13.44
N ARG A 21 17.28 -4.38 13.52
CA ARG A 21 18.08 -4.47 14.75
C ARG A 21 17.71 -3.43 15.81
N GLU A 22 17.49 -2.18 15.41
CA GLU A 22 17.07 -1.11 16.34
C GLU A 22 15.60 -1.29 16.77
N VAL A 23 14.74 -1.73 15.85
CA VAL A 23 13.33 -2.06 16.16
C VAL A 23 13.25 -3.22 17.17
N ALA A 24 14.07 -4.26 17.02
CA ALA A 24 14.18 -5.35 17.99
C ALA A 24 14.65 -4.88 19.38
N LEU A 25 15.43 -3.80 19.43
CA LEU A 25 15.95 -3.18 20.65
C LEU A 25 15.03 -2.07 21.20
N GLY A 26 13.85 -1.86 20.60
CA GLY A 26 12.90 -0.82 21.01
C GLY A 26 13.37 0.62 20.73
N ARG A 27 14.32 0.79 19.81
CA ARG A 27 14.94 2.09 19.45
C ARG A 27 14.46 2.56 18.09
N ILE A 28 14.39 3.88 17.93
CA ILE A 28 14.06 4.54 16.66
C ILE A 28 15.34 4.68 15.84
N CYS A 29 15.33 4.21 14.59
CA CYS A 29 16.44 4.37 13.65
C CYS A 29 16.82 5.86 13.48
N THR A 30 18.11 6.16 13.31
CA THR A 30 18.64 7.54 13.15
C THR A 30 17.97 8.33 12.02
N THR A 31 17.54 7.65 10.94
CA THR A 31 16.78 8.28 9.85
C THR A 31 15.39 8.70 10.33
N CYS A 32 14.67 7.81 10.99
CA CYS A 32 13.35 8.09 11.56
C CYS A 32 13.42 9.15 12.67
N GLN A 33 14.51 9.16 13.45
CA GLN A 33 14.80 10.15 14.48
C GLN A 33 15.05 11.54 13.88
N GLY A 34 15.87 11.63 12.83
CA GLY A 34 16.14 12.90 12.15
C GLY A 34 14.88 13.55 11.57
N PHE A 35 13.92 12.75 11.11
CA PHE A 35 12.62 13.24 10.66
C PHE A 35 11.69 13.66 11.80
N LEU A 36 11.64 12.91 12.90
CA LEU A 36 10.95 13.35 14.12
C LEU A 36 11.49 14.72 14.55
N ASP A 37 12.80 14.90 14.52
CA ASP A 37 13.44 16.17 14.89
C ASP A 37 13.12 17.29 13.90
N GLN A 38 13.07 17.00 12.59
CA GLN A 38 12.64 17.98 11.58
C GLN A 38 11.16 18.37 11.73
N ALA A 39 10.28 17.40 11.95
CA ALA A 39 8.86 17.62 12.14
C ALA A 39 8.58 18.39 13.46
N HIS A 40 9.28 18.05 14.55
CA HIS A 40 9.26 18.82 15.80
C HIS A 40 9.72 20.27 15.58
N ARG A 41 10.78 20.49 14.79
CA ARG A 41 11.26 21.84 14.43
C ARG A 41 10.27 22.63 13.57
N GLN A 42 9.50 21.97 12.71
CA GLN A 42 8.45 22.62 11.92
C GLN A 42 7.22 22.95 12.77
N ALA A 43 6.82 22.04 13.67
CA ALA A 43 5.71 22.28 14.60
C ALA A 43 5.99 23.41 15.59
N SER A 44 7.23 23.51 16.10
CA SER A 44 7.64 24.59 16.99
C SER A 44 7.68 25.97 16.33
N LYS A 45 7.86 26.05 15.00
CA LYS A 45 7.74 27.29 14.21
C LYS A 45 6.29 27.75 13.98
N ASN A 46 5.30 26.87 14.14
CA ASN A 46 3.89 27.12 13.83
C ASN A 46 3.03 27.46 15.07
N THR A 47 3.65 28.01 16.12
CA THR A 47 3.11 28.28 17.47
C THR A 47 2.00 29.35 17.56
N ARG A 48 1.23 29.59 16.49
CA ARG A 48 0.05 30.48 16.52
C ARG A 48 -1.31 29.75 16.50
N ASN A 49 -1.34 28.43 16.29
CA ASN A 49 -2.58 27.63 16.38
C ASN A 49 -2.43 26.51 17.42
N ALA A 50 -2.41 26.90 18.70
CA ALA A 50 -2.43 26.00 19.84
C ALA A 50 -3.85 25.44 20.04
N GLY A 51 -4.14 24.29 19.45
CA GLY A 51 -5.43 23.60 19.64
C GLY A 51 -5.45 22.11 19.32
N GLN A 52 -4.53 21.61 18.50
CA GLN A 52 -4.39 20.18 18.25
C GLN A 52 -2.91 19.80 18.29
N SER A 53 -2.47 19.20 19.38
CA SER A 53 -1.18 18.53 19.46
C SER A 53 -1.23 17.31 18.53
N SER A 54 -0.92 17.51 17.24
CA SER A 54 -0.75 16.41 16.31
C SER A 54 0.41 15.55 16.81
N ILE A 55 0.10 14.33 17.26
CA ILE A 55 1.09 13.32 17.60
C ILE A 55 1.93 13.11 16.33
N ILE A 56 3.15 13.65 16.33
CA ILE A 56 4.10 13.45 15.23
C ILE A 56 4.58 12.01 15.37
N THR A 57 3.83 11.10 14.74
CA THR A 57 4.15 9.67 14.75
C THR A 57 5.42 9.48 13.93
N PRO A 58 6.44 8.75 14.41
CA PRO A 58 7.62 8.45 13.62
C PRO A 58 7.21 7.85 12.26
N PRO A 59 7.84 8.28 11.17
CA PRO A 59 7.44 7.84 9.85
C PRO A 59 7.72 6.34 9.67
N SER A 60 6.68 5.61 9.25
CA SER A 60 6.77 4.20 8.84
C SER A 60 7.50 4.08 7.50
N THR A 61 8.29 3.01 7.31
CA THR A 61 8.97 2.72 6.03
C THR A 61 8.01 2.78 4.84
N LYS A 62 6.78 2.26 5.01
CA LYS A 62 5.78 2.31 3.95
C LYS A 62 5.35 3.74 3.62
N MET A 63 5.19 4.59 4.63
CA MET A 63 4.82 6.00 4.43
C MET A 63 5.89 6.73 3.62
N TYR A 64 7.17 6.49 3.91
CA TYR A 64 8.25 7.02 3.10
C TYR A 64 8.15 6.57 1.65
N LYS A 65 7.98 5.26 1.43
CA LYS A 65 7.91 4.73 0.06
C LYS A 65 6.72 5.29 -0.71
N VAL A 66 5.55 5.45 -0.08
CA VAL A 66 4.41 6.09 -0.73
C VAL A 66 4.74 7.52 -1.15
N LEU A 67 5.32 8.31 -0.26
CA LEU A 67 5.65 9.70 -0.55
C LEU A 67 6.68 9.82 -1.66
N GLU A 68 7.73 9.00 -1.62
CA GLU A 68 8.74 8.90 -2.68
C GLU A 68 8.10 8.51 -4.02
N LEU A 69 7.29 7.45 -4.05
CA LEU A 69 6.61 7.02 -5.27
C LEU A 69 5.69 8.11 -5.83
N LEU A 70 4.96 8.84 -4.98
CA LEU A 70 4.11 9.95 -5.44
C LEU A 70 4.95 11.05 -6.08
N GLU A 71 6.09 11.42 -5.50
CA GLU A 71 7.01 12.42 -6.05
C GLU A 71 7.65 11.95 -7.36
N GLU A 72 8.09 10.69 -7.43
CA GLU A 72 8.64 10.06 -8.63
C GLU A 72 7.62 10.04 -9.78
N ILE A 73 6.41 9.57 -9.51
CA ILE A 73 5.31 9.53 -10.49
C ILE A 73 5.01 10.93 -11.04
N GLN A 74 4.94 11.94 -10.18
CA GLN A 74 4.67 13.32 -10.63
C GLN A 74 5.81 13.87 -11.47
N ARG A 75 7.06 13.61 -11.08
CA ARG A 75 8.25 14.03 -11.82
C ARG A 75 8.31 13.39 -13.21
N GLU A 76 8.16 12.06 -13.29
CA GLU A 76 8.23 11.29 -14.54
C GLU A 76 7.09 11.61 -15.50
N SER A 77 5.88 11.81 -14.97
CA SER A 77 4.71 12.12 -15.78
C SER A 77 4.55 13.62 -16.11
N SER A 78 5.46 14.47 -15.61
CA SER A 78 5.35 15.93 -15.68
C SER A 78 4.01 16.45 -15.13
N GLY A 79 3.52 15.87 -14.03
CA GLY A 79 2.26 16.28 -13.40
C GLY A 79 0.99 15.67 -14.01
N ARG A 80 1.09 14.80 -15.03
CA ARG A 80 -0.08 14.34 -15.78
C ARG A 80 -0.74 13.09 -15.23
N ASP A 81 -0.03 12.30 -14.43
CA ASP A 81 -0.53 11.03 -13.93
C ASP A 81 -1.21 11.17 -12.59
N LYS A 82 -2.31 10.44 -12.43
CA LYS A 82 -3.13 10.45 -11.21
C LYS A 82 -3.02 9.11 -10.51
N THR A 83 -2.84 9.18 -9.19
CA THR A 83 -2.52 8.03 -8.36
C THR A 83 -3.62 7.72 -7.36
N ILE A 84 -4.00 6.46 -7.25
CA ILE A 84 -4.87 5.97 -6.20
C ILE A 84 -4.00 5.31 -5.13
N VAL A 85 -4.19 5.69 -3.87
CA VAL A 85 -3.56 4.99 -2.74
C VAL A 85 -4.63 4.21 -2.00
N PHE A 86 -4.55 2.89 -2.04
CA PHE A 86 -5.44 1.99 -1.31
C PHE A 86 -4.83 1.58 0.02
N SER A 87 -5.63 1.60 1.08
CA SER A 87 -5.32 0.91 2.34
C SER A 87 -6.57 0.28 2.92
N GLN A 88 -6.40 -0.83 3.64
CA GLN A 88 -7.49 -1.43 4.41
C GLN A 88 -7.80 -0.65 5.69
N TRP A 89 -6.84 0.13 6.19
CA TRP A 89 -6.92 0.85 7.47
C TRP A 89 -7.12 2.34 7.23
N THR A 90 -8.26 2.88 7.66
CA THR A 90 -8.51 4.33 7.55
C THR A 90 -7.53 5.15 8.38
N SER A 91 -7.07 4.61 9.52
CA SER A 91 -6.03 5.23 10.35
C SER A 91 -4.71 5.44 9.61
N MET A 92 -4.32 4.53 8.71
CA MET A 92 -3.14 4.71 7.86
C MET A 92 -3.34 5.81 6.83
N LEU A 93 -4.56 5.94 6.30
CA LEU A 93 -4.93 7.06 5.42
C LEU A 93 -4.90 8.40 6.18
N ASP A 94 -5.32 8.43 7.45
CA ASP A 94 -5.24 9.64 8.30
C ASP A 94 -3.79 10.10 8.47
N VAL A 95 -2.86 9.16 8.73
CA VAL A 95 -1.43 9.46 8.84
C VAL A 95 -0.89 9.98 7.51
N LEU A 96 -1.21 9.32 6.40
CA LEU A 96 -0.75 9.74 5.07
C LEU A 96 -1.29 11.12 4.70
N GLU A 97 -2.56 11.40 4.99
CA GLU A 97 -3.22 12.68 4.80
C GLU A 97 -2.48 13.82 5.52
N GLN A 98 -2.11 13.62 6.78
CA GLN A 98 -1.31 14.60 7.53
C GLN A 98 0.04 14.87 6.86
N ARG A 99 0.71 13.82 6.35
CA ARG A 99 2.02 13.95 5.68
C ARG A 99 1.94 14.61 4.31
N LEU A 100 0.87 14.39 3.56
CA LEU A 100 0.61 15.05 2.28
C LEU A 100 0.29 16.53 2.48
N ARG A 101 -0.52 16.87 3.49
CA ARG A 101 -0.79 18.27 3.88
C ARG A 101 0.48 19.02 4.28
N ALA A 102 1.36 18.39 5.07
CA ALA A 102 2.63 18.99 5.46
C ALA A 102 3.55 19.31 4.26
N ARG A 103 3.36 18.64 3.12
CA ARG A 103 4.09 18.87 1.86
C ARG A 103 3.32 19.75 0.86
N ASN A 104 2.16 20.29 1.24
CA ASN A 104 1.27 21.03 0.34
C ASN A 104 0.85 20.24 -0.93
N ALA A 105 0.78 18.91 -0.83
CA ALA A 105 0.28 18.07 -1.92
C ALA A 105 -1.24 18.22 -2.05
N VAL A 106 -1.74 18.25 -3.29
CA VAL A 106 -3.18 18.32 -3.59
C VAL A 106 -3.72 16.92 -3.82
N PHE A 107 -4.65 16.49 -2.97
CA PHE A 107 -5.24 15.16 -3.00
C PHE A 107 -6.71 15.19 -2.55
N THR A 108 -7.43 14.11 -2.83
CA THR A 108 -8.79 13.86 -2.31
C THR A 108 -8.84 12.56 -1.51
N ARG A 109 -9.94 12.36 -0.79
CA ARG A 109 -10.15 11.17 0.04
C ARG A 109 -11.51 10.56 -0.25
N PHE A 110 -11.60 9.24 -0.17
CA PHE A 110 -12.82 8.46 -0.34
C PHE A 110 -12.83 7.28 0.64
N ASP A 111 -13.65 7.37 1.68
CA ASP A 111 -13.80 6.28 2.63
C ASP A 111 -15.23 6.13 3.17
N GLY A 112 -15.40 5.08 3.99
CA GLY A 112 -16.68 4.72 4.60
C GLY A 112 -17.29 5.77 5.52
N SER A 113 -16.49 6.68 6.09
CA SER A 113 -16.94 7.70 7.03
C SER A 113 -17.56 8.94 6.36
N MET A 114 -17.26 9.13 5.07
CA MET A 114 -17.78 10.25 4.29
C MET A 114 -19.24 10.04 3.90
N ASN A 115 -20.01 11.13 3.89
CA ASN A 115 -21.37 11.13 3.32
C ASN A 115 -21.33 11.04 1.78
N GLU A 116 -22.48 10.78 1.17
CA GLU A 116 -22.58 10.56 -0.28
C GLU A 116 -22.21 11.78 -1.12
N ALA A 117 -22.58 12.99 -0.67
CA ALA A 117 -22.24 14.23 -1.37
C ALA A 117 -20.73 14.47 -1.40
N ASP A 118 -20.04 14.20 -0.29
CA ASP A 118 -18.59 14.34 -0.17
C ASP A 118 -17.84 13.32 -1.00
N ARG A 119 -18.35 12.08 -1.03
CA ARG A 119 -17.83 11.01 -1.89
C ARG A 119 -17.91 11.40 -3.36
N GLN A 120 -19.06 11.90 -3.81
CA GLN A 120 -19.24 12.35 -5.18
C GLN A 120 -18.32 13.53 -5.52
N ARG A 121 -18.19 14.50 -4.61
CA ARG A 121 -17.24 15.62 -4.77
C ARG A 121 -15.79 15.13 -4.89
N ALA A 122 -15.36 14.20 -4.05
CA ALA A 122 -13.99 13.66 -4.12
C ALA A 122 -13.68 12.99 -5.46
N LEU A 123 -14.65 12.21 -6.00
CA LEU A 123 -14.54 11.58 -7.31
C LEU A 123 -14.57 12.59 -8.47
N GLU A 124 -15.37 13.63 -8.35
CA GLU A 124 -15.45 14.69 -9.37
C GLU A 124 -14.17 15.52 -9.38
N THR A 125 -13.63 15.88 -8.21
CA THR A 125 -12.38 16.63 -8.07
C THR A 125 -11.20 15.87 -8.68
N ILE A 126 -11.01 14.59 -8.34
CA ILE A 126 -9.91 13.81 -8.94
C ILE A 126 -10.09 13.64 -10.45
N ARG A 127 -11.30 13.70 -10.99
CA ARG A 127 -11.56 13.59 -12.43
C ARG A 127 -11.27 14.92 -13.15
N SER A 128 -11.83 16.01 -12.64
CA SER A 128 -11.90 17.31 -13.33
C SER A 128 -10.69 18.20 -13.05
N ASP A 129 -10.14 18.19 -11.84
CA ASP A 129 -9.04 19.08 -11.46
C ASP A 129 -7.69 18.50 -11.91
N PRO A 130 -6.93 19.19 -12.77
CA PRO A 130 -5.60 18.75 -13.16
C PRO A 130 -4.57 18.85 -12.03
N LYS A 131 -4.81 19.70 -11.01
CA LYS A 131 -3.89 19.87 -9.88
C LYS A 131 -4.03 18.77 -8.84
N THR A 132 -5.16 18.07 -8.82
CA THR A 132 -5.38 16.95 -7.91
C THR A 132 -4.72 15.70 -8.48
N HIS A 133 -3.62 15.28 -7.85
CA HIS A 133 -2.75 14.22 -8.35
C HIS A 133 -2.95 12.88 -7.64
N ALA A 134 -3.55 12.88 -6.45
CA ALA A 134 -3.74 11.67 -5.65
C ALA A 134 -5.15 11.58 -5.07
N ILE A 135 -5.65 10.36 -4.94
CA ILE A 135 -6.86 10.03 -4.18
C ILE A 135 -6.58 8.90 -3.19
N LEU A 136 -6.95 9.12 -1.92
CA LEU A 136 -6.81 8.15 -0.84
C LEU A 136 -8.11 7.36 -0.71
N ILE A 137 -8.07 6.04 -0.88
CA ILE A 137 -9.27 5.20 -0.87
C ILE A 137 -9.12 4.05 0.13
N SER A 138 -10.12 3.91 1.01
CA SER A 138 -10.19 2.71 1.85
C SER A 138 -10.63 1.50 1.03
N LEU A 139 -9.94 0.36 1.16
CA LEU A 139 -10.18 -0.83 0.34
C LEU A 139 -11.62 -1.34 0.43
N LYS A 140 -12.24 -1.25 1.62
CA LYS A 140 -13.65 -1.58 1.83
C LYS A 140 -14.59 -0.65 1.06
N ALA A 141 -14.27 0.63 0.98
CA ALA A 141 -15.03 1.60 0.18
C ALA A 141 -14.72 1.50 -1.33
N GLY A 142 -13.65 0.81 -1.73
CA GLY A 142 -13.37 0.53 -3.15
C GLY A 142 -14.36 -0.44 -3.82
N GLY A 143 -15.14 -1.18 -3.01
CA GLY A 143 -16.09 -2.19 -3.50
C GLY A 143 -17.36 -1.64 -4.17
N VAL A 144 -17.70 -0.36 -3.97
CA VAL A 144 -19.03 0.22 -4.33
C VAL A 144 -19.22 0.61 -5.80
N GLY A 145 -18.48 0.05 -6.75
CA GLY A 145 -18.73 0.33 -8.18
C GLY A 145 -18.15 1.65 -8.68
N LEU A 146 -17.02 2.09 -8.13
CA LEU A 146 -16.36 3.35 -8.50
C LEU A 146 -15.82 3.32 -9.94
N ASN A 147 -15.94 4.44 -10.66
CA ASN A 147 -15.28 4.65 -11.94
C ASN A 147 -14.03 5.51 -11.76
N LEU A 148 -12.86 4.87 -11.74
CA LEU A 148 -11.57 5.49 -11.46
C LEU A 148 -10.61 5.42 -12.66
N ALA A 149 -11.15 5.25 -13.87
CA ALA A 149 -10.36 5.20 -15.12
C ALA A 149 -9.55 6.49 -15.41
N CYS A 150 -9.80 7.58 -14.67
CA CYS A 150 -8.97 8.81 -14.75
C CYS A 150 -7.59 8.66 -14.08
N CYS A 151 -7.42 7.67 -13.21
CA CYS A 151 -6.14 7.37 -12.57
C CYS A 151 -5.43 6.25 -13.32
N ASN A 152 -4.11 6.27 -13.37
CA ASN A 152 -3.30 5.28 -14.10
C ASN A 152 -2.13 4.73 -13.26
N ARG A 153 -2.06 5.15 -11.99
CA ARG A 153 -1.12 4.66 -11.00
C ARG A 153 -1.90 4.19 -9.78
N VAL A 154 -1.55 3.03 -9.26
CA VAL A 154 -2.19 2.47 -8.06
C VAL A 154 -1.10 2.10 -7.08
N ILE A 155 -1.21 2.56 -5.84
CA ILE A 155 -0.35 2.16 -4.74
C ILE A 155 -1.21 1.40 -3.74
N LEU A 156 -0.95 0.11 -3.57
CA LEU A 156 -1.55 -0.69 -2.52
C LEU A 156 -0.61 -0.67 -1.31
N LEU A 157 -1.02 0.06 -0.27
CA LEU A 157 -0.22 0.27 0.93
C LEU A 157 -0.09 -1.01 1.76
N ASP A 158 -1.19 -1.74 1.91
CA ASP A 158 -1.27 -2.92 2.77
C ASP A 158 -1.94 -4.06 2.01
N PRO A 159 -1.29 -5.24 1.87
CA PRO A 159 -1.92 -6.40 1.26
C PRO A 159 -3.15 -6.85 2.06
N TRP A 160 -4.14 -7.39 1.36
CA TRP A 160 -5.37 -7.92 1.92
C TRP A 160 -5.44 -9.44 1.78
N TRP A 161 -5.95 -10.14 2.79
CA TRP A 161 -5.96 -11.61 2.82
C TRP A 161 -6.77 -12.29 1.69
N ASN A 162 -7.64 -11.54 1.01
CA ASN A 162 -8.42 -12.01 -0.13
C ASN A 162 -7.96 -11.33 -1.42
N PRO A 163 -7.24 -12.04 -2.32
CA PRO A 163 -6.71 -11.45 -3.56
C PRO A 163 -7.82 -10.95 -4.49
N ALA A 164 -9.01 -11.57 -4.47
CA ALA A 164 -10.12 -11.17 -5.33
C ALA A 164 -10.62 -9.74 -5.05
N ILE A 165 -10.49 -9.26 -3.81
CA ILE A 165 -10.87 -7.88 -3.46
C ILE A 165 -9.84 -6.88 -4.00
N GLU A 166 -8.56 -7.23 -3.98
CA GLU A 166 -7.50 -6.40 -4.59
C GLU A 166 -7.70 -6.31 -6.11
N GLU A 167 -7.89 -7.45 -6.77
CA GLU A 167 -8.13 -7.53 -8.22
C GLU A 167 -9.37 -6.74 -8.63
N GLN A 168 -10.47 -6.85 -7.87
CA GLN A 168 -11.66 -6.05 -8.11
C GLN A 168 -11.42 -4.54 -7.97
N ALA A 169 -10.57 -4.12 -7.01
CA ALA A 169 -10.20 -2.72 -6.84
C ALA A 169 -9.34 -2.22 -8.03
N PHE A 170 -8.41 -3.05 -8.51
CA PHE A 170 -7.57 -2.74 -9.67
C PHE A 170 -8.39 -2.65 -10.97
N ASP A 171 -9.41 -3.49 -11.13
CA ASP A 171 -10.33 -3.47 -12.27
C ASP A 171 -11.18 -2.18 -12.33
N ARG A 172 -11.26 -1.38 -11.25
CA ARG A 172 -11.88 -0.05 -11.29
C ARG A 172 -11.06 1.00 -12.04
N VAL A 173 -9.76 0.75 -12.15
CA VAL A 173 -8.76 1.61 -12.78
C VAL A 173 -8.49 1.11 -14.21
N HIS A 174 -8.34 -0.20 -14.35
CA HIS A 174 -8.22 -0.88 -15.63
C HIS A 174 -9.63 -1.15 -16.23
N ARG A 175 -10.24 -0.08 -16.73
CA ARG A 175 -11.56 -0.14 -17.40
C ARG A 175 -11.41 0.29 -18.87
N ILE A 176 -12.38 -0.07 -19.72
CA ILE A 176 -12.39 0.20 -21.17
C ILE A 176 -12.07 1.68 -21.52
N CYS A 177 -12.46 2.63 -20.67
CA CYS A 177 -12.21 4.07 -20.87
C CYS A 177 -10.77 4.52 -20.54
N GLN A 178 -9.89 3.63 -20.09
CA GLN A 178 -8.51 3.95 -19.75
C GLN A 178 -7.66 4.03 -21.01
N THR A 179 -6.97 5.15 -21.20
CA THR A 179 -6.08 5.39 -22.35
C THR A 179 -4.60 5.29 -22.00
N LYS A 180 -4.25 5.32 -20.71
CA LYS A 180 -2.87 5.25 -20.22
C LYS A 180 -2.53 3.86 -19.66
N PRO A 181 -1.27 3.42 -19.74
CA PRO A 181 -0.84 2.19 -19.09
C PRO A 181 -1.03 2.29 -17.58
N VAL A 182 -1.67 1.27 -16.99
CA VAL A 182 -1.95 1.18 -15.56
C VAL A 182 -0.80 0.44 -14.89
N LEU A 183 -0.15 1.11 -13.93
CA LEU A 183 0.90 0.51 -13.11
C LEU A 183 0.40 0.37 -11.67
N ILE A 184 0.58 -0.83 -11.11
CA ILE A 184 0.18 -1.15 -9.74
C ILE A 184 1.44 -1.40 -8.92
N TYR A 185 1.59 -0.66 -7.83
CA TYR A 185 2.68 -0.76 -6.87
C TYR A 185 2.14 -1.36 -5.57
N LYS A 186 2.57 -2.57 -5.23
CA LYS A 186 2.16 -3.25 -4.00
C LYS A 186 3.29 -3.16 -2.98
N LEU A 187 3.05 -2.47 -1.87
CA LEU A 187 4.04 -2.31 -0.81
C LEU A 187 3.90 -3.45 0.20
N THR A 188 4.99 -4.18 0.42
CA THR A 188 5.08 -5.22 1.45
C THR A 188 6.37 -5.07 2.23
N VAL A 189 6.40 -5.56 3.47
CA VAL A 189 7.60 -5.51 4.32
C VAL A 189 8.14 -6.92 4.55
N GLU A 190 9.41 -7.14 4.21
CA GLU A 190 10.05 -8.45 4.40
C GLU A 190 10.17 -8.82 5.88
N ASN A 191 10.20 -10.13 6.15
CA ASN A 191 10.32 -10.67 7.51
C ASN A 191 9.16 -10.27 8.43
N THR A 192 7.98 -9.96 7.85
CA THR A 192 6.77 -9.64 8.60
C THR A 192 5.65 -10.62 8.30
N ILE A 193 4.50 -10.42 8.94
CA ILE A 193 3.26 -11.15 8.63
C ILE A 193 2.79 -10.94 7.18
N GLU A 194 3.30 -9.91 6.49
CA GLU A 194 2.92 -9.62 5.10
C GLU A 194 3.49 -10.64 4.12
N ASP A 195 4.66 -11.23 4.41
CA ASP A 195 5.22 -12.34 3.62
C ASP A 195 4.25 -13.53 3.60
N TRP A 196 3.69 -13.88 4.76
CA TRP A 196 2.64 -14.90 4.85
C TRP A 196 1.44 -14.59 3.99
N LEU A 197 1.05 -13.31 4.01
CA LEU A 197 -0.18 -12.87 3.40
C LEU A 197 -0.08 -13.03 1.89
N LEU A 198 1.10 -12.73 1.34
CA LEU A 198 1.43 -13.01 -0.06
C LEU A 198 1.41 -14.52 -0.35
N GLU A 199 2.07 -15.35 0.47
CA GLU A 199 2.06 -16.81 0.30
C GLU A 199 0.61 -17.37 0.28
N MET A 200 -0.23 -16.89 1.20
CA MET A 200 -1.64 -17.29 1.26
C MET A 200 -2.42 -16.80 0.04
N GLN A 201 -2.19 -15.58 -0.44
CA GLN A 201 -2.83 -15.08 -1.66
C GLN A 201 -2.47 -15.95 -2.86
N ASP A 202 -1.20 -16.31 -3.02
CA ASP A 202 -0.73 -17.13 -4.14
C ASP A 202 -1.30 -18.54 -4.07
N ASN A 203 -1.39 -19.12 -2.87
CA ASN A 203 -2.08 -20.39 -2.69
C ASN A 203 -3.56 -20.31 -3.11
N LYS A 204 -4.27 -19.24 -2.72
CA LYS A 204 -5.67 -19.03 -3.13
C LYS A 204 -5.82 -18.83 -4.64
N ARG A 205 -4.93 -18.06 -5.27
CA ARG A 205 -4.93 -17.88 -6.74
C ARG A 205 -4.72 -19.21 -7.45
N ARG A 206 -3.78 -20.03 -6.97
CA ARG A 206 -3.50 -21.36 -7.53
C ARG A 206 -4.73 -22.27 -7.44
N ILE A 207 -5.39 -22.30 -6.28
CA ILE A 207 -6.61 -23.10 -6.08
C ILE A 207 -7.74 -22.62 -7.00
N ALA A 208 -7.92 -21.30 -7.11
CA ALA A 208 -8.93 -20.73 -8.01
C ALA A 208 -8.68 -21.12 -9.47
N HIS A 209 -7.42 -21.09 -9.92
CA HIS A 209 -7.05 -21.51 -11.28
C HIS A 209 -7.36 -22.99 -11.54
N ILE A 210 -6.98 -23.88 -10.61
CA ILE A 210 -7.26 -25.33 -10.72
C ILE A 210 -8.77 -25.61 -10.79
N THR A 211 -9.56 -24.86 -10.01
CA THR A 211 -11.02 -25.01 -9.97
C THR A 211 -11.67 -24.58 -11.29
N LEU A 212 -11.20 -23.48 -11.89
CA LEU A 212 -11.66 -22.99 -13.19
C LEU A 212 -11.30 -23.95 -14.33
N ASP A 213 -10.17 -24.64 -14.22
CA ASP A 213 -9.72 -25.65 -15.20
C ASP A 213 -10.38 -27.03 -14.99
N HIS A 214 -11.40 -27.13 -14.13
CA HIS A 214 -12.08 -28.39 -13.76
C HIS A 214 -11.13 -29.48 -13.21
N GLY A 215 -9.95 -29.09 -12.70
CA GLY A 215 -9.01 -30.00 -12.07
C GLY A 215 -9.45 -30.44 -10.69
N ARG A 216 -8.92 -31.56 -10.19
CA ARG A 216 -9.11 -31.95 -8.78
C ARG A 216 -8.47 -30.91 -7.88
N VAL A 217 -9.28 -30.23 -7.09
CA VAL A 217 -8.82 -29.34 -6.03
C VAL A 217 -8.09 -30.19 -4.98
N PRO A 218 -6.80 -29.92 -4.69
CA PRO A 218 -6.11 -30.58 -3.59
C PRO A 218 -6.91 -30.38 -2.30
N PRO A 219 -7.03 -31.38 -1.42
CA PRO A 219 -7.70 -31.20 -0.13
C PRO A 219 -7.05 -30.00 0.56
N GLU A 220 -7.86 -29.00 0.93
CA GLU A 220 -7.37 -27.77 1.53
C GLU A 220 -6.33 -28.09 2.61
N THR A 221 -5.17 -27.42 2.59
CA THR A 221 -4.68 -26.92 3.87
C THR A 221 -5.68 -25.87 4.29
N ARG A 222 -6.76 -26.28 4.97
CA ARG A 222 -7.59 -25.35 5.73
C ARG A 222 -6.64 -24.41 6.46
N LEU A 223 -7.03 -23.15 6.66
CA LEU A 223 -6.39 -22.32 7.68
C LEU A 223 -6.67 -22.98 9.04
N THR A 224 -5.94 -24.05 9.32
CA THR A 224 -5.97 -24.75 10.58
C THR A 224 -5.19 -23.89 11.56
N THR A 225 -5.62 -23.91 12.81
CA THR A 225 -4.88 -23.27 13.91
C THR A 225 -3.41 -23.71 13.88
N GLU A 226 -3.15 -24.97 13.52
CA GLU A 226 -1.82 -25.54 13.36
C GLU A 226 -1.03 -24.94 12.18
N GLY A 227 -1.65 -24.67 11.03
CA GLY A 227 -1.01 -24.00 9.90
C GLY A 227 -0.62 -22.55 10.23
N ILE A 228 -1.47 -21.85 10.97
CA ILE A 228 -1.19 -20.49 11.47
C ILE A 228 -0.04 -20.52 12.47
N LEU A 229 -0.08 -21.45 13.44
CA LEU A 229 0.96 -21.61 14.45
C LEU A 229 2.31 -22.00 13.83
N ASN A 230 2.33 -22.92 12.87
CA ASN A 230 3.55 -23.31 12.15
C ASN A 230 4.15 -22.12 11.39
N TYR A 231 3.31 -21.28 10.77
CA TYR A 231 3.82 -20.05 10.15
C TYR A 231 4.45 -19.11 11.16
N PHE A 232 3.77 -18.81 12.27
CA PHE A 232 4.31 -17.93 13.30
C PHE A 232 5.62 -18.49 13.88
N GLN A 233 5.72 -19.80 14.09
CA GLN A 233 6.96 -20.46 14.52
C GLN A 233 8.08 -20.31 13.49
N ARG A 234 7.78 -20.42 12.18
CA ARG A 234 8.75 -20.23 11.10
C ARG A 234 9.25 -18.78 10.99
N VAL A 235 8.36 -17.80 11.19
CA VAL A 235 8.75 -16.38 11.24
C VAL A 235 9.62 -16.12 12.46
N LEU A 236 9.20 -16.59 13.63
CA LEU A 236 9.94 -16.41 14.87
C LEU A 236 11.30 -17.11 14.83
N SER A 237 11.41 -18.28 14.19
CA SER A 237 12.70 -18.95 14.00
C SER A 237 13.61 -18.20 13.03
N ARG A 238 13.07 -17.60 11.95
CA ARG A 238 13.84 -16.72 11.05
C ARG A 238 14.33 -15.45 11.76
N TRP A 239 13.51 -14.88 12.64
CA TRP A 239 13.90 -13.76 13.52
C TRP A 239 14.96 -14.16 14.56
N ARG A 240 14.91 -15.39 15.08
CA ARG A 240 15.90 -15.90 16.04
C ARG A 240 17.19 -16.42 15.39
N GLY A 241 17.13 -16.77 14.10
CA GLY A 241 18.22 -17.41 13.35
C GLY A 241 18.97 -16.49 12.37
N SER A 242 18.70 -15.18 12.36
CA SER A 242 19.36 -14.21 11.47
C SER A 242 20.79 -13.85 11.87
N GLU A 243 21.61 -14.86 12.23
CA GLU A 243 23.06 -14.71 12.34
C GLU A 243 23.84 -15.21 11.12
N ASN A 244 23.26 -15.93 10.14
CA ASN A 244 23.97 -16.22 8.88
C ASN A 244 23.06 -16.92 7.86
N THR A 245 22.66 -16.24 6.78
CA THR A 245 22.48 -16.90 5.47
C THR A 245 22.39 -15.89 4.33
N SER A 246 23.39 -15.92 3.45
CA SER A 246 23.34 -15.38 2.09
C SER A 246 22.38 -16.21 1.24
N LEU A 247 21.50 -15.56 0.48
CA LEU A 247 20.68 -16.23 -0.54
C LEU A 247 20.74 -15.46 -1.86
N ASP A 248 21.44 -16.07 -2.81
CA ASP A 248 21.50 -15.70 -4.23
C ASP A 248 20.13 -15.88 -4.90
N GLY A 249 19.79 -14.96 -5.82
CA GLY A 249 18.81 -15.25 -6.88
C GLY A 249 17.60 -14.32 -7.04
N ILE A 250 17.47 -13.23 -6.26
CA ILE A 250 16.45 -12.20 -6.48
C ILE A 250 17.17 -10.89 -6.79
N LYS A 251 16.85 -10.25 -7.93
CA LYS A 251 17.33 -8.90 -8.23
C LYS A 251 16.66 -7.93 -7.27
N LEU A 252 17.34 -7.68 -6.15
CA LEU A 252 17.05 -6.62 -5.20
C LEU A 252 17.48 -5.29 -5.83
N PHE A 253 16.53 -4.42 -6.14
CA PHE A 253 16.85 -2.99 -6.21
C PHE A 253 16.72 -2.45 -4.79
N GLY A 254 17.86 -2.41 -4.10
CA GLY A 254 18.02 -1.57 -2.91
C GLY A 254 18.04 -0.10 -3.31
N CYS A 255 17.85 0.77 -2.32
CA CYS A 255 18.00 2.23 -2.42
C CYS A 255 19.30 2.61 -3.17
#